data_AF-A0AAW0FMC1-F1
#
_entry.id   AF-A0AAW0FMC1-F1
#
_cell.length_a   1.000
_cell.length_b   1.000
_cell.length_c   1.000
_cell.angle_alpha   90.00
_cell.angle_beta   90.00
_cell.angle_gamma   90.00
#
_symmetry.space_group_name_H-M   'P 1'
#
loop_
_entity.id
_entity.type
_entity.pdbx_description
1 polymer ?
#
loop_
_entity_poly.entity_id
_entity_poly.type
_entity_poly.pdbx_seq_one_letter_code
_entity_poly.pdbx_strand_id
1 'polypeptide(L)'
;MSSACGPHPKNRLPLMLNRIKEVAAASRRRLLRSTPSDGRRAFMTTLGHVNPIVAVETRDAPIHTFLGHIIDNPSIYNIIFCLCPAITLVRLLQTCSRVRAAVMDYMSYNFSVDRLLSRYFSHPITFRYIQARSATIISGSTALQFFDRTFYPESDLDLYIPMAWRERLGCYLLNEGYTFSPSPKQHPTFHIAVSDREVLSSRGRYGHLKAIAGVFNFTKLTALGQLRIQMMVAVRSTLEVILNYHSTCVMNLITFDKAYCLYPRATLEDRTSLICTSRDDEVIERVYDRYRERGWTMVTSYEQVEPLTLPSLQVGLPRSIEGGYTWVITLPCDFYNLILPVTPRSTPLTSDPVSASSWTLVENNEAGPHMKFGNITHPQLFYAYVLSTTRVMRLPAMRLLMEMASRANFHPPRQFSVENHQYVDERFIQLYREFLNIILP
;
A
#
# COMPACT_ATOMS: atom_id res chain seq x y z
N MET A 1 22.83 -52.84 -1.20
CA MET A 1 21.55 -52.12 -1.37
C MET A 1 21.72 -50.74 -0.76
N SER A 2 21.93 -49.72 -1.60
CA SER A 2 22.22 -48.36 -1.17
C SER A 2 20.94 -47.61 -0.80
N SER A 3 20.90 -47.06 0.41
CA SER A 3 19.87 -46.13 0.86
C SER A 3 20.19 -44.74 0.33
N ALA A 4 19.40 -44.25 -0.62
CA ALA A 4 19.48 -42.86 -1.06
C ALA A 4 18.91 -41.93 0.03
N CYS A 5 19.80 -41.30 0.79
CA CYS A 5 19.48 -40.14 1.62
C CYS A 5 18.90 -39.03 0.73
N GLY A 6 17.62 -38.69 0.93
CA GLY A 6 17.02 -37.51 0.33
C GLY A 6 17.72 -36.22 0.83
N PRO A 7 17.77 -35.16 0.02
CA PRO A 7 18.56 -33.98 0.35
C PRO A 7 18.01 -33.26 1.59
N HIS A 8 18.90 -32.93 2.53
CA HIS A 8 18.63 -32.19 3.76
C HIS A 8 17.87 -30.87 3.54
N PRO A 9 17.13 -30.35 4.55
CA PRO A 9 16.26 -29.17 4.41
C PRO A 9 16.95 -27.87 3.98
N LYS A 10 18.28 -27.75 4.18
CA LYS A 10 19.03 -26.51 3.93
C LYS A 10 19.35 -26.21 2.45
N ASN A 11 19.21 -27.19 1.54
CA ASN A 11 19.46 -27.00 0.09
C ASN A 11 18.20 -26.70 -0.75
N ARG A 12 17.04 -26.45 -0.11
CA ARG A 12 15.72 -26.46 -0.80
C ARG A 12 15.19 -25.09 -1.20
N LEU A 13 15.63 -24.02 -0.52
CA LEU A 13 15.28 -22.64 -0.87
C LEU A 13 15.85 -22.21 -2.24
N PRO A 14 17.14 -22.48 -2.57
CA PRO A 14 17.74 -22.09 -3.84
C PRO A 14 17.07 -22.73 -5.07
N LEU A 15 16.62 -23.99 -4.95
CA LEU A 15 15.92 -24.71 -6.02
C LEU A 15 14.56 -24.08 -6.35
N MET A 16 13.82 -23.63 -5.34
CA MET A 16 12.53 -22.96 -5.53
C MET A 16 12.72 -21.57 -6.14
N LEU A 17 13.73 -20.82 -5.68
CA LEU A 17 14.14 -19.55 -6.28
C LEU A 17 14.55 -19.70 -7.76
N ASN A 18 15.28 -20.76 -8.11
CA ASN A 18 15.65 -21.01 -9.51
C ASN A 18 14.43 -21.28 -10.39
N ARG A 19 13.47 -22.08 -9.93
CA ARG A 19 12.20 -22.27 -10.64
C ARG A 19 11.38 -20.99 -10.75
N ILE A 20 11.36 -20.15 -9.72
CA ILE A 20 10.71 -18.83 -9.77
C ILE A 20 11.38 -17.96 -10.85
N LYS A 21 12.72 -17.94 -10.91
CA LYS A 21 13.46 -17.22 -11.96
C LYS A 21 13.12 -17.73 -13.36
N GLU A 22 13.01 -19.04 -13.55
CA GLU A 22 12.61 -19.64 -14.84
C GLU A 22 11.18 -19.24 -15.24
N VAL A 23 10.22 -19.37 -14.31
CA VAL A 23 8.81 -19.01 -14.53
C VAL A 23 8.69 -17.50 -14.80
N ALA A 24 9.39 -16.68 -14.03
CA ALA A 24 9.40 -15.23 -14.19
C ALA A 24 10.04 -14.79 -15.52
N ALA A 25 11.16 -15.41 -15.93
CA ALA A 25 11.78 -15.16 -17.22
C ALA A 25 10.86 -15.53 -18.40
N ALA A 26 10.16 -16.67 -18.31
CA ALA A 26 9.18 -17.08 -19.32
C ALA A 26 7.98 -16.12 -19.38
N SER A 27 7.49 -15.69 -18.21
CA SER A 27 6.40 -14.71 -18.06
C SER A 27 6.77 -13.33 -18.63
N ARG A 28 7.98 -12.83 -18.34
CA ARG A 28 8.50 -11.57 -18.89
C ARG A 28 8.59 -11.59 -20.41
N ARG A 29 9.08 -12.70 -21.00
CA ARG A 29 9.12 -12.87 -22.46
C ARG A 29 7.73 -12.81 -23.10
N ARG A 30 6.68 -13.29 -22.42
CA ARG A 30 5.29 -13.20 -22.90
C ARG A 30 4.75 -11.78 -22.79
N LEU A 31 5.01 -11.10 -21.68
CA LEU A 31 4.59 -9.70 -21.48
C LEU A 31 5.16 -8.79 -22.58
N LEU A 32 6.45 -8.96 -22.90
CA LEU A 32 7.15 -8.23 -23.96
C LEU A 32 6.63 -8.53 -25.38
N ARG A 33 5.89 -9.64 -25.59
CA ARG A 33 5.29 -9.99 -26.88
C ARG A 33 3.86 -9.49 -27.04
N SER A 34 3.19 -9.11 -25.95
CA SER A 34 1.78 -8.68 -25.95
C SER A 34 1.58 -7.16 -25.99
N THR A 35 2.65 -6.37 -25.92
CA THR A 35 2.58 -4.90 -26.01
C THR A 35 2.77 -4.45 -27.46
N PRO A 36 1.92 -3.55 -28.00
CA PRO A 36 2.12 -2.98 -29.33
C PRO A 36 3.50 -2.34 -29.47
N SER A 37 4.10 -2.53 -30.65
CA SER A 37 5.38 -1.96 -31.02
C SER A 37 5.22 -0.48 -31.35
N ASP A 38 5.38 0.40 -30.38
CA ASP A 38 5.75 1.80 -30.62
C ASP A 38 6.47 2.40 -29.41
N GLY A 39 7.55 3.14 -29.66
CA GLY A 39 8.10 4.10 -28.70
C GLY A 39 9.15 3.62 -27.70
N ARG A 40 10.21 2.91 -28.13
CA ARG A 40 11.46 2.89 -27.35
C ARG A 40 12.19 4.23 -27.49
N ARG A 41 12.10 5.12 -26.49
CA ARG A 41 13.26 5.93 -26.01
C ARG A 41 12.98 6.74 -24.72
N ALA A 42 13.84 6.46 -23.74
CA ALA A 42 14.52 7.38 -22.82
C ALA A 42 13.90 7.78 -21.46
N PHE A 43 14.76 7.59 -20.44
CA PHE A 43 14.83 8.11 -19.07
C PHE A 43 14.08 7.41 -17.91
N MET A 44 14.89 6.68 -17.11
CA MET A 44 15.00 6.58 -15.64
C MET A 44 13.71 6.67 -14.78
N THR A 45 13.50 5.83 -13.75
CA THR A 45 14.52 5.25 -12.87
C THR A 45 13.97 4.05 -12.10
N THR A 46 14.79 3.02 -12.03
CA THR A 46 14.81 1.98 -11.02
C THR A 46 14.69 2.57 -9.61
N LEU A 47 13.57 2.31 -8.95
CA LEU A 47 13.49 2.28 -7.49
C LEU A 47 14.07 0.93 -7.05
N GLY A 48 15.23 0.96 -6.39
CA GLY A 48 15.84 -0.21 -5.78
C GLY A 48 17.08 -0.74 -6.51
N HIS A 49 18.22 -0.59 -5.82
CA HIS A 49 19.56 -1.15 -6.11
C HIS A 49 20.41 -0.49 -7.20
N VAL A 50 21.40 0.32 -6.77
CA VAL A 50 22.63 0.59 -7.53
C VAL A 50 23.83 0.67 -6.57
N ASN A 51 24.91 -0.03 -6.94
CA ASN A 51 26.23 -0.07 -6.31
C ASN A 51 26.92 1.31 -6.29
N PRO A 52 27.87 1.55 -5.36
CA PRO A 52 28.55 2.84 -5.23
C PRO A 52 29.40 3.15 -6.47
N ILE A 53 29.19 4.34 -7.05
CA ILE A 53 30.17 4.96 -7.96
C ILE A 53 31.27 5.53 -7.06
N VAL A 54 32.49 5.01 -7.22
CA VAL A 54 33.69 5.54 -6.58
C VAL A 54 33.99 6.89 -7.22
N ALA A 55 33.77 7.97 -6.48
CA ALA A 55 34.22 9.30 -6.87
C ALA A 55 35.75 9.37 -6.67
N VAL A 56 36.48 9.75 -7.72
CA VAL A 56 37.89 10.11 -7.63
C VAL A 56 37.93 11.51 -7.00
N GLU A 57 38.43 11.61 -5.77
CA GLU A 57 38.65 12.88 -5.08
C GLU A 57 39.79 13.65 -5.77
N THR A 58 39.46 14.78 -6.40
CA THR A 58 40.42 15.82 -6.72
C THR A 58 40.47 16.81 -5.55
N ARG A 59 41.65 16.97 -4.96
CA ARG A 59 41.85 17.62 -3.64
C ARG A 59 41.77 19.14 -3.61
N ASP A 60 41.55 19.84 -4.73
CA ASP A 60 41.60 21.31 -4.77
C ASP A 60 40.50 21.94 -5.65
N ALA A 61 39.23 21.63 -5.38
CA ALA A 61 38.11 22.36 -5.97
C ALA A 61 37.49 23.32 -4.92
N PRO A 62 37.19 24.59 -5.27
CA PRO A 62 36.52 25.50 -4.36
C PRO A 62 35.21 24.88 -3.85
N ILE A 63 34.92 25.03 -2.56
CA ILE A 63 33.71 24.49 -1.92
C ILE A 63 32.52 24.92 -2.78
N HIS A 64 31.90 23.96 -3.46
CA HIS A 64 30.76 24.22 -4.32
C HIS A 64 29.68 24.86 -3.44
N THR A 65 29.34 26.13 -3.69
CA THR A 65 28.52 26.96 -2.78
C THR A 65 27.24 26.27 -2.35
N PHE A 66 26.62 25.52 -3.27
CA PHE A 66 25.46 24.68 -3.00
C PHE A 66 25.72 23.58 -1.95
N LEU A 67 26.82 22.83 -2.03
CA LEU A 67 27.10 21.76 -1.08
C LEU A 67 27.49 22.34 0.30
N GLY A 68 28.41 23.31 0.33
CA GLY A 68 28.95 23.84 1.58
C GLY A 68 28.03 24.80 2.35
N HIS A 69 27.18 25.56 1.67
CA HIS A 69 26.32 26.56 2.34
C HIS A 69 24.85 26.15 2.42
N ILE A 70 24.35 25.33 1.48
CA ILE A 70 22.95 24.92 1.46
C ILE A 70 22.77 23.52 2.04
N ILE A 71 23.45 22.52 1.47
CA ILE A 71 23.23 21.11 1.84
C ILE A 71 23.79 20.76 3.23
N ASP A 72 24.86 21.42 3.67
CA ASP A 72 25.42 21.21 5.00
C ASP A 72 24.67 21.97 6.11
N ASN A 73 23.66 22.78 5.78
CA ASN A 73 22.89 23.57 6.74
C ASN A 73 21.43 23.10 6.81
N PRO A 74 21.04 22.34 7.86
CA PRO A 74 19.68 21.84 8.05
C PRO A 74 18.60 22.90 7.97
N SER A 75 18.82 24.07 8.56
CA SER A 75 17.84 25.15 8.53
C SER A 75 17.56 25.63 7.10
N ILE A 76 18.58 25.66 6.24
CA ILE A 76 18.44 26.14 4.86
C ILE A 76 17.82 25.05 3.98
N TYR A 77 18.37 23.83 3.96
CA TYR A 77 17.82 22.80 3.10
C TYR A 77 16.41 22.39 3.51
N ASN A 78 16.04 22.47 4.80
CA ASN A 78 14.68 22.18 5.24
C ASN A 78 13.66 23.13 4.60
N ILE A 79 13.98 24.43 4.52
CA ILE A 79 13.13 25.42 3.85
C ILE A 79 13.04 25.13 2.35
N ILE A 80 14.18 24.89 1.69
CA ILE A 80 14.21 24.62 0.24
C ILE A 80 13.45 23.34 -0.11
N PHE A 81 13.69 22.26 0.62
CA PHE A 81 13.05 20.96 0.38
C PHE A 81 11.56 21.00 0.71
N CYS A 82 11.12 21.83 1.67
CA CYS A 82 9.70 22.09 1.92
C CYS A 82 8.98 22.64 0.69
N LEU A 83 9.64 23.54 -0.06
CA LEU A 83 9.09 24.14 -1.28
C LEU A 83 9.24 23.26 -2.52
N CYS A 84 10.08 22.22 -2.48
CA CYS A 84 10.30 21.32 -3.59
C CYS A 84 9.12 20.34 -3.76
N PRO A 85 8.59 20.12 -4.97
CA PRO A 85 7.67 19.01 -5.24
C PRO A 85 8.29 17.65 -4.90
N ALA A 86 7.45 16.64 -4.67
CA ALA A 86 7.90 15.28 -4.35
C ALA A 86 8.88 14.71 -5.38
N ILE A 87 8.65 14.96 -6.68
CA ILE A 87 9.54 14.48 -7.74
C ILE A 87 10.95 15.08 -7.65
N THR A 88 11.06 16.32 -7.18
CA THR A 88 12.33 17.01 -7.02
C THR A 88 13.13 16.36 -5.88
N LEU A 89 12.50 16.01 -4.77
CA LEU A 89 13.15 15.27 -3.69
C LEU A 89 13.67 13.91 -4.18
N VAL A 90 12.85 13.18 -4.94
CA VAL A 90 13.24 11.89 -5.52
C VAL A 90 14.43 12.02 -6.47
N ARG A 91 14.45 13.05 -7.32
CA ARG A 91 15.59 13.34 -8.20
C ARG A 91 16.84 13.69 -7.40
N LEU A 92 16.71 14.49 -6.35
CA LEU A 92 17.84 14.87 -5.49
C LEU A 92 18.48 13.66 -4.79
N LEU A 93 17.68 12.67 -4.35
CA LEU A 93 18.20 11.41 -3.78
C LEU A 93 19.15 10.64 -4.73
N GLN A 94 19.04 10.87 -6.03
CA GLN A 94 19.82 10.18 -7.06
C GLN A 94 21.12 10.92 -7.45
N THR A 95 21.35 12.12 -6.93
CA THR A 95 22.48 12.96 -7.34
C THR A 95 23.81 12.53 -6.71
N CYS A 96 24.06 12.85 -5.44
CA CYS A 96 25.27 12.49 -4.70
C CYS A 96 24.94 12.06 -3.27
N SER A 97 25.88 11.41 -2.60
CA SER A 97 25.71 10.90 -1.22
C SER A 97 25.37 12.01 -0.22
N ARG A 98 25.96 13.19 -0.36
CA ARG A 98 25.72 14.36 0.53
C ARG A 98 24.29 14.89 0.41
N VAL A 99 23.83 15.16 -0.81
CA VAL A 99 22.45 15.59 -1.07
C VAL A 99 21.47 14.49 -0.66
N ARG A 100 21.79 13.22 -0.94
CA ARG A 100 20.98 12.08 -0.49
C ARG A 100 20.83 12.07 1.02
N ALA A 101 21.91 12.28 1.78
CA ALA A 101 21.84 12.32 3.24
C ALA A 101 20.93 13.47 3.73
N ALA A 102 21.08 14.68 3.18
CA ALA A 102 20.22 15.82 3.54
C ALA A 102 18.74 15.58 3.19
N VAL A 103 18.44 15.00 2.02
CA VAL A 103 17.05 14.68 1.66
C VAL A 103 16.49 13.57 2.53
N MET A 104 17.27 12.53 2.86
CA MET A 104 16.83 11.47 3.77
C MET A 104 16.57 12.01 5.19
N ASP A 105 17.42 12.91 5.69
CA ASP A 105 17.21 13.61 6.95
C ASP A 105 15.90 14.41 6.93
N TYR A 106 15.74 15.27 5.91
CA TYR A 106 14.50 16.01 5.69
C TYR A 106 13.27 15.09 5.63
N MET A 107 13.36 13.99 4.89
CA MET A 107 12.25 13.05 4.74
C MET A 107 11.91 12.35 6.06
N SER A 108 12.92 11.96 6.85
CA SER A 108 12.71 11.33 8.16
C SER A 108 11.96 12.26 9.11
N TYR A 109 12.28 13.56 9.06
CA TYR A 109 11.61 14.54 9.88
C TYR A 109 10.22 14.87 9.33
N ASN A 110 9.99 15.02 8.03
CA ASN A 110 8.73 15.54 7.48
C ASN A 110 7.68 14.47 7.19
N PHE A 111 8.09 13.26 6.82
CA PHE A 111 7.21 12.11 6.58
C PHE A 111 7.08 11.23 7.83
N SER A 112 6.79 11.84 8.98
CA SER A 112 6.61 11.14 10.26
C SER A 112 5.16 10.69 10.44
N VAL A 113 4.94 9.37 10.34
CA VAL A 113 3.64 8.75 10.64
C VAL A 113 3.25 8.90 12.11
N ASP A 114 4.22 8.89 13.03
CA ASP A 114 3.94 9.02 14.46
C ASP A 114 3.41 10.43 14.79
N ARG A 115 3.96 11.47 14.15
CA ARG A 115 3.45 12.84 14.29
C ARG A 115 2.10 13.03 13.60
N LEU A 116 1.85 12.35 12.49
CA LEU A 116 0.51 12.32 11.88
C LEU A 116 -0.51 11.71 12.85
N LEU A 117 -0.13 10.61 13.51
CA LEU A 117 -1.00 9.84 14.40
C LEU A 117 -1.13 10.45 15.79
N SER A 118 -0.19 11.27 16.26
CA SER A 118 -0.23 11.92 17.58
C SER A 118 -1.41 12.88 17.73
N ARG A 119 -2.01 13.28 16.60
CA ARG A 119 -3.29 14.00 16.59
C ARG A 119 -4.45 13.13 17.10
N TYR A 120 -4.46 11.84 16.78
CA TYR A 120 -5.60 10.94 17.03
C TYR A 120 -5.38 10.06 18.26
N PHE A 121 -4.13 9.65 18.50
CA PHE A 121 -3.78 8.70 19.55
C PHE A 121 -2.83 9.33 20.56
N SER A 122 -3.05 9.04 21.84
CA SER A 122 -2.14 9.47 22.89
C SER A 122 -0.78 8.76 22.77
N HIS A 123 -0.80 7.52 22.29
CA HIS A 123 0.41 6.72 22.04
C HIS A 123 0.41 6.16 20.61
N PRO A 124 0.88 6.94 19.61
CA PRO A 124 0.91 6.52 18.20
C PRO A 124 1.55 5.15 17.95
N ILE A 125 2.63 4.85 18.68
CA ILE A 125 3.36 3.59 18.58
C ILE A 125 2.46 2.39 18.93
N THR A 126 1.57 2.54 19.91
CA THR A 126 0.60 1.48 20.29
C THR A 126 -0.35 1.19 19.13
N PHE A 127 -0.86 2.22 18.45
CA PHE A 127 -1.68 2.02 17.26
C PHE A 127 -0.90 1.35 16.13
N ARG A 128 0.35 1.75 15.89
CA ARG A 128 1.19 1.14 14.84
C ARG A 128 1.52 -0.33 15.13
N TYR A 129 1.67 -0.69 16.41
CA TYR A 129 1.75 -2.10 16.81
C TYR A 129 0.47 -2.86 16.46
N ILE A 130 -0.71 -2.25 16.65
CA ILE A 130 -1.98 -2.83 16.19
C ILE A 130 -1.98 -2.98 14.66
N GLN A 131 -1.57 -1.95 13.90
CA GLN A 131 -1.46 -2.06 12.44
C GLN A 131 -0.62 -3.26 12.01
N ALA A 132 0.54 -3.49 12.65
CA ALA A 132 1.41 -4.62 12.33
C ALA A 132 0.77 -5.99 12.62
N ARG A 133 -0.04 -6.09 13.67
CA ARG A 133 -0.75 -7.33 14.01
C ARG A 133 -1.99 -7.57 13.17
N SER A 134 -2.64 -6.50 12.73
CA SER A 134 -3.94 -6.58 12.07
C SER A 134 -3.87 -6.42 10.56
N ALA A 135 -2.76 -5.94 9.99
CA ALA A 135 -2.72 -5.40 8.63
C ALA A 135 -3.77 -4.28 8.42
N THR A 136 -3.97 -3.46 9.46
CA THR A 136 -4.80 -2.25 9.37
C THR A 136 -4.05 -1.18 8.60
N ILE A 137 -4.74 -0.55 7.65
CA ILE A 137 -4.18 0.42 6.74
C ILE A 137 -4.87 1.76 6.93
N ILE A 138 -4.09 2.85 6.96
CA ILE A 138 -4.62 4.21 6.84
C ILE A 138 -4.63 4.59 5.36
N SER A 139 -5.70 5.21 4.88
CA SER A 139 -5.80 5.63 3.47
C SER A 139 -6.62 6.91 3.34
N GLY A 140 -7.06 7.23 2.12
CA GLY A 140 -7.93 8.37 1.85
C GLY A 140 -7.21 9.70 2.02
N SER A 141 -7.95 10.69 2.54
CA SER A 141 -7.44 12.06 2.67
C SER A 141 -6.28 12.18 3.66
N THR A 142 -6.19 11.31 4.67
CA THR A 142 -5.07 11.29 5.63
C THR A 142 -3.77 10.83 4.95
N ALA A 143 -3.83 9.76 4.16
CA ALA A 143 -2.65 9.30 3.42
C ALA A 143 -2.24 10.29 2.33
N LEU A 144 -3.21 10.96 1.68
CA LEU A 144 -2.91 12.03 0.74
C LEU A 144 -2.16 13.19 1.40
N GLN A 145 -2.62 13.69 2.55
CA GLN A 145 -1.94 14.75 3.33
C GLN A 145 -0.50 14.38 3.67
N PHE A 146 -0.26 13.12 4.05
CA PHE A 146 1.07 12.63 4.37
C PHE A 146 2.04 12.78 3.19
N PHE A 147 1.60 12.41 1.97
CA PHE A 147 2.43 12.53 0.77
C PHE A 147 2.51 13.96 0.24
N ASP A 148 1.42 14.70 0.34
CA ASP A 148 1.29 16.07 -0.12
C ASP A 148 1.98 17.08 0.82
N ARG A 149 2.31 16.66 2.05
CA ARG A 149 2.82 17.49 3.15
C ARG A 149 1.90 18.68 3.44
N THR A 150 0.60 18.45 3.36
CA THR A 150 -0.44 19.44 3.66
C THR A 150 -1.23 19.03 4.90
N PHE A 151 -1.97 19.99 5.46
CA PHE A 151 -2.81 19.77 6.65
C PHE A 151 -4.25 20.17 6.36
N TYR A 152 -5.17 19.25 6.62
CA TYR A 152 -6.61 19.46 6.50
C TYR A 152 -7.23 19.37 7.90
N PRO A 153 -7.59 20.51 8.52
CA PRO A 153 -8.15 20.53 9.87
C PRO A 153 -9.39 19.65 10.02
N GLU A 154 -10.26 19.61 9.02
CA GLU A 154 -11.51 18.83 9.05
C GLU A 154 -11.35 17.37 8.57
N SER A 155 -10.12 16.86 8.46
CA SER A 155 -9.89 15.51 7.97
C SER A 155 -10.13 14.45 9.05
N ASP A 156 -11.01 13.51 8.70
CA ASP A 156 -11.16 12.24 9.37
C ASP A 156 -9.89 11.38 9.20
N LEU A 157 -9.68 10.45 10.15
CA LEU A 157 -8.75 9.33 9.99
C LEU A 157 -9.51 8.08 9.52
N ASP A 158 -9.25 7.68 8.28
CA ASP A 158 -9.88 6.49 7.69
C ASP A 158 -9.00 5.25 7.93
N LEU A 159 -9.55 4.26 8.63
CA LEU A 159 -8.89 3.00 8.98
C LEU A 159 -9.56 1.82 8.28
N TYR A 160 -8.80 1.14 7.42
CA TYR A 160 -9.25 -0.04 6.68
C TYR A 160 -8.73 -1.29 7.37
N ILE A 161 -9.64 -2.18 7.75
CA ILE A 161 -9.29 -3.30 8.62
C ILE A 161 -9.80 -4.64 8.12
N PRO A 162 -9.05 -5.73 8.30
CA PRO A 162 -9.58 -7.06 8.08
C PRO A 162 -10.72 -7.39 9.05
N MET A 163 -11.71 -8.12 8.54
CA MET A 163 -12.88 -8.58 9.29
C MET A 163 -12.53 -9.21 10.65
N ALA A 164 -11.44 -9.98 10.73
CA ALA A 164 -11.00 -10.67 11.95
C ALA A 164 -10.58 -9.73 13.09
N TRP A 165 -10.25 -8.47 12.80
CA TRP A 165 -9.74 -7.50 13.79
C TRP A 165 -10.73 -6.42 14.19
N ARG A 166 -11.94 -6.41 13.61
CA ARG A 166 -12.96 -5.35 13.80
C ARG A 166 -13.34 -5.06 15.25
N GLU A 167 -13.53 -6.10 16.06
CA GLU A 167 -13.95 -5.94 17.45
C GLU A 167 -12.79 -5.41 18.28
N ARG A 168 -11.61 -6.03 18.16
CA ARG A 168 -10.40 -5.64 18.89
C ARG A 168 -9.98 -4.20 18.62
N LEU A 169 -9.98 -3.77 17.35
CA LEU A 169 -9.61 -2.38 17.04
C LEU A 169 -10.67 -1.41 17.57
N GLY A 170 -11.96 -1.69 17.41
CA GLY A 170 -12.99 -0.81 17.96
C GLY A 170 -12.93 -0.70 19.48
N CYS A 171 -12.68 -1.81 20.21
CA CYS A 171 -12.42 -1.77 21.65
C CYS A 171 -11.19 -0.93 22.00
N TYR A 172 -10.11 -1.02 21.21
CA TYR A 172 -8.95 -0.14 21.39
C TYR A 172 -9.32 1.34 21.22
N LEU A 173 -10.12 1.70 20.21
CA LEU A 173 -10.57 3.08 20.01
C LEU A 173 -11.41 3.58 21.20
N LEU A 174 -12.31 2.75 21.72
CA LEU A 174 -13.08 3.07 22.93
C LEU A 174 -12.15 3.34 24.13
N ASN A 175 -11.10 2.52 24.30
CA ASN A 175 -10.13 2.69 25.38
C ASN A 175 -9.23 3.93 25.21
N GLU A 176 -8.96 4.36 23.98
CA GLU A 176 -8.27 5.64 23.67
C GLU A 176 -9.14 6.89 23.91
N GLY A 177 -10.37 6.69 24.42
CA GLY A 177 -11.31 7.76 24.77
C GLY A 177 -12.20 8.22 23.62
N TYR A 178 -12.31 7.43 22.55
CA TYR A 178 -13.32 7.69 21.52
C TYR A 178 -14.69 7.13 21.92
N THR A 179 -15.74 7.81 21.47
CA THR A 179 -17.12 7.34 21.59
C THR A 179 -17.59 6.81 20.24
N PHE A 180 -18.20 5.63 20.24
CA PHE A 180 -18.85 5.09 19.04
C PHE A 180 -20.06 5.95 18.65
N SER A 181 -20.11 6.38 17.39
CA SER A 181 -21.18 7.18 16.79
C SER A 181 -21.95 6.31 15.77
N PRO A 182 -23.04 5.65 16.19
CA PRO A 182 -23.81 4.75 15.34
C PRO A 182 -24.55 5.52 14.24
N SER A 183 -24.61 4.94 13.05
CA SER A 183 -25.61 5.35 12.05
C SER A 183 -27.02 4.93 12.50
N PRO A 184 -28.10 5.51 11.95
CA PRO A 184 -29.49 5.17 12.34
C PRO A 184 -29.85 3.68 12.20
N LYS A 185 -29.10 2.93 11.39
CA LYS A 185 -29.31 1.49 11.14
C LYS A 185 -28.40 0.59 11.98
N GLN A 186 -27.58 1.17 12.85
CA GLN A 186 -26.68 0.44 13.75
C GLN A 186 -27.22 0.48 15.16
N HIS A 187 -27.04 -0.61 15.88
CA HIS A 187 -27.32 -0.64 17.31
C HIS A 187 -26.47 0.43 18.04
N PRO A 188 -27.01 1.16 19.04
CA PRO A 188 -26.26 2.20 19.74
C PRO A 188 -24.97 1.73 20.42
N THR A 189 -24.96 0.47 20.84
CA THR A 189 -23.78 -0.15 21.47
C THR A 189 -22.87 -0.82 20.45
N PHE A 190 -21.60 -0.44 20.46
CA PHE A 190 -20.59 -0.91 19.51
C PHE A 190 -20.47 -2.44 19.41
N HIS A 191 -20.39 -3.15 20.53
CA HIS A 191 -20.18 -4.61 20.54
C HIS A 191 -21.32 -5.39 19.84
N ILE A 192 -22.54 -4.84 19.87
CA ILE A 192 -23.70 -5.38 19.16
C ILE A 192 -23.60 -5.01 17.68
N ALA A 193 -23.37 -3.73 17.37
CA ALA A 193 -23.30 -3.25 16.00
C ALA A 193 -22.17 -3.93 15.19
N VAL A 194 -21.01 -4.19 15.80
CA VAL A 194 -19.84 -4.81 15.15
C VAL A 194 -19.98 -6.32 14.94
N SER A 195 -21.01 -6.93 15.55
CA SER A 195 -21.33 -8.36 15.41
C SER A 195 -22.57 -8.59 14.54
N ASP A 196 -23.30 -7.54 14.21
CA ASP A 196 -24.52 -7.58 13.41
C ASP A 196 -24.20 -7.97 11.96
N ARG A 197 -24.74 -9.13 11.54
CA ARG A 197 -24.54 -9.68 10.19
C ARG A 197 -25.15 -8.82 9.11
N GLU A 198 -26.25 -8.15 9.41
CA GLU A 198 -26.89 -7.26 8.46
C GLU A 198 -26.00 -6.02 8.26
N VAL A 199 -25.41 -5.48 9.34
CA VAL A 199 -24.43 -4.38 9.29
C VAL A 199 -23.19 -4.76 8.50
N LEU A 200 -22.71 -5.99 8.66
CA LEU A 200 -21.51 -6.52 8.02
C LEU A 200 -21.76 -7.16 6.63
N SER A 201 -22.96 -7.01 6.06
CA SER A 201 -23.30 -7.67 4.81
C SER A 201 -22.67 -6.99 3.60
N SER A 202 -22.08 -7.80 2.71
CA SER A 202 -21.54 -7.31 1.41
C SER A 202 -22.66 -6.88 0.45
N ARG A 203 -23.93 -7.11 0.79
CA ARG A 203 -25.11 -6.72 0.01
C ARG A 203 -25.52 -5.28 0.37
N GLY A 204 -24.73 -4.33 -0.12
CA GLY A 204 -25.26 -3.06 -0.62
C GLY A 204 -25.73 -1.99 0.37
N ARG A 205 -25.26 -1.94 1.61
CA ARG A 205 -25.53 -0.76 2.49
C ARG A 205 -24.75 0.49 2.07
N TYR A 206 -23.51 0.29 1.62
CA TYR A 206 -22.64 1.34 1.12
C TYR A 206 -22.50 1.15 -0.39
N GLY A 207 -23.61 1.18 -1.14
CA GLY A 207 -23.66 0.74 -2.54
C GLY A 207 -22.55 1.29 -3.46
N HIS A 208 -21.97 2.44 -3.15
CA HIS A 208 -20.81 3.04 -3.84
C HIS A 208 -19.43 2.50 -3.39
N LEU A 209 -19.29 2.00 -2.16
CA LEU A 209 -18.06 1.45 -1.58
C LEU A 209 -17.97 -0.06 -1.79
N LYS A 210 -17.34 -0.48 -2.89
CA LYS A 210 -17.09 -1.91 -3.14
C LYS A 210 -16.14 -2.47 -2.06
N ALA A 211 -16.36 -3.72 -1.70
CA ALA A 211 -15.54 -4.50 -0.76
C ALA A 211 -15.48 -4.01 0.70
N ILE A 212 -16.33 -3.06 1.10
CA ILE A 212 -16.56 -2.72 2.50
C ILE A 212 -17.73 -3.53 3.04
N ALA A 213 -17.49 -4.23 4.16
CA ALA A 213 -18.50 -4.98 4.89
C ALA A 213 -19.28 -4.09 5.86
N GLY A 214 -18.62 -3.13 6.52
CA GLY A 214 -19.28 -2.22 7.46
C GLY A 214 -18.43 -0.99 7.76
N VAL A 215 -19.08 0.14 8.08
CA VAL A 215 -18.41 1.38 8.51
C VAL A 215 -18.89 1.75 9.92
N PHE A 216 -17.94 2.02 10.81
CA PHE A 216 -18.18 2.39 12.19
C PHE A 216 -17.47 3.70 12.49
N ASN A 217 -18.21 4.72 12.92
CA ASN A 217 -17.64 6.03 13.21
C ASN A 217 -17.33 6.15 14.69
N PHE A 218 -16.22 6.79 15.01
CA PHE A 218 -15.76 7.07 16.36
C PHE A 218 -15.42 8.54 16.46
N THR A 219 -15.88 9.22 17.51
CA THR A 219 -15.62 10.64 17.73
C THR A 219 -15.00 10.89 19.10
N LYS A 220 -14.13 11.89 19.19
CA LYS A 220 -13.46 12.28 20.44
C LYS A 220 -13.39 13.80 20.48
N LEU A 221 -13.91 14.39 21.56
CA LEU A 221 -13.80 15.84 21.77
C LEU A 221 -12.42 16.15 22.34
N THR A 222 -11.77 17.17 21.77
CA THR A 222 -10.47 17.68 22.22
C THR A 222 -10.53 19.19 22.40
N ALA A 223 -9.49 19.77 23.00
CA ALA A 223 -9.37 21.23 23.13
C ALA A 223 -9.37 21.96 21.77
N LEU A 224 -9.00 21.27 20.69
CA LEU A 224 -8.90 21.83 19.33
C LEU A 224 -10.14 21.53 18.47
N GLY A 225 -11.16 20.87 19.02
CA GLY A 225 -12.37 20.47 18.30
C GLY A 225 -12.63 18.96 18.35
N GLN A 226 -13.54 18.50 17.50
CA GLN A 226 -13.93 17.09 17.44
C GLN A 226 -13.05 16.33 16.44
N LEU A 227 -12.41 15.27 16.91
CA LEU A 227 -11.72 14.31 16.06
C LEU A 227 -12.67 13.19 15.66
N ARG A 228 -12.49 12.68 14.44
CA ARG A 228 -13.27 11.58 13.90
C ARG A 228 -12.38 10.51 13.28
N ILE A 229 -12.67 9.26 13.62
CA ILE A 229 -12.08 8.06 13.03
C ILE A 229 -13.19 7.26 12.35
N GLN A 230 -13.00 6.92 11.08
CA GLN A 230 -13.87 5.99 10.35
C GLN A 230 -13.21 4.62 10.27
N MET A 231 -13.79 3.64 10.94
CA MET A 231 -13.34 2.25 10.89
C MET A 231 -14.12 1.51 9.80
N MET A 232 -13.44 1.19 8.70
CA MET A 232 -13.99 0.51 7.53
C MET A 232 -13.54 -0.95 7.50
N VAL A 233 -14.48 -1.87 7.72
CA VAL A 233 -14.21 -3.31 7.73
C VAL A 233 -14.22 -3.84 6.30
N ALA A 234 -13.11 -4.43 5.85
CA ALA A 234 -13.01 -5.05 4.54
C ALA A 234 -13.73 -6.41 4.49
N VAL A 235 -14.38 -6.71 3.36
CA VAL A 235 -14.99 -8.03 3.12
C VAL A 235 -13.91 -9.11 2.97
N ARG A 236 -12.80 -8.80 2.30
CA ARG A 236 -11.70 -9.76 2.03
C ARG A 236 -10.33 -9.16 2.30
N SER A 237 -9.93 -8.19 1.49
CA SER A 237 -8.62 -7.53 1.57
C SER A 237 -8.80 -6.04 1.78
N THR A 238 -7.97 -5.44 2.64
CA THR A 238 -7.96 -3.99 2.85
C THR A 238 -7.52 -3.25 1.59
N LEU A 239 -6.55 -3.79 0.84
CA LEU A 239 -6.11 -3.21 -0.43
C LEU A 239 -7.19 -3.28 -1.52
N GLU A 240 -8.04 -4.31 -1.52
CA GLU A 240 -9.17 -4.39 -2.46
C GLU A 240 -10.11 -3.18 -2.29
N VAL A 241 -10.30 -2.70 -1.05
CA VAL A 241 -11.10 -1.51 -0.79
C VAL A 241 -10.45 -0.28 -1.43
N ILE A 242 -9.15 -0.10 -1.22
CA ILE A 242 -8.40 1.06 -1.73
C ILE A 242 -8.40 1.10 -3.27
N LEU A 243 -8.18 -0.04 -3.92
CA LEU A 243 -8.18 -0.12 -5.39
C LEU A 243 -9.57 0.05 -6.02
N ASN A 244 -10.64 0.03 -5.20
CA ASN A 244 -12.01 0.35 -5.61
C ASN A 244 -12.44 1.77 -5.23
N TYR A 245 -11.53 2.64 -4.81
CA TYR A 245 -11.85 4.03 -4.52
C TYR A 245 -12.43 4.78 -5.71
N HIS A 246 -13.12 5.88 -5.41
CA HIS A 246 -13.79 6.73 -6.38
C HIS A 246 -12.83 7.47 -7.31
N SER A 247 -11.58 7.71 -6.90
CA SER A 247 -10.58 8.39 -7.72
C SER A 247 -9.14 8.02 -7.35
N THR A 248 -8.19 8.25 -8.26
CA THR A 248 -6.79 7.84 -8.07
C THR A 248 -6.01 8.68 -7.06
N CYS A 249 -6.33 9.97 -6.86
CA CYS A 249 -5.55 10.84 -5.96
C CYS A 249 -5.61 10.39 -4.49
N VAL A 250 -6.65 9.66 -4.10
CA VAL A 250 -6.83 9.12 -2.76
C VAL A 250 -6.39 7.67 -2.61
N MET A 251 -5.90 7.04 -3.69
CA MET A 251 -5.33 5.68 -3.64
C MET A 251 -3.90 5.71 -3.10
N ASN A 252 -3.72 6.26 -1.91
CA ASN A 252 -2.47 6.26 -1.15
C ASN A 252 -2.72 5.57 0.18
N LEU A 253 -1.74 4.86 0.70
CA LEU A 253 -1.95 4.08 1.91
C LEU A 253 -0.72 4.03 2.80
N ILE A 254 -0.95 3.96 4.11
CA ILE A 254 0.08 3.89 5.15
C ILE A 254 -0.17 2.62 5.96
N THR A 255 0.79 1.72 5.89
CA THR A 255 0.87 0.48 6.66
C THR A 255 1.76 0.68 7.88
N PHE A 256 2.00 -0.38 8.65
CA PHE A 256 2.88 -0.28 9.81
C PHE A 256 4.35 -0.02 9.43
N ASP A 257 4.82 -0.55 8.29
CA ASP A 257 6.22 -0.49 7.85
C ASP A 257 6.48 0.47 6.69
N LYS A 258 5.48 0.77 5.86
CA LYS A 258 5.64 1.63 4.68
C LYS A 258 4.43 2.52 4.39
N ALA A 259 4.68 3.65 3.75
CA ALA A 259 3.66 4.44 3.05
C ALA A 259 3.82 4.28 1.54
N TYR A 260 2.70 4.19 0.82
CA TYR A 260 2.65 3.99 -0.63
C TYR A 260 1.75 5.05 -1.28
N CYS A 261 2.30 5.79 -2.23
CA CYS A 261 1.53 6.65 -3.13
C CYS A 261 1.45 5.95 -4.49
N LEU A 262 0.27 5.41 -4.83
CA LEU A 262 0.16 4.49 -5.96
C LEU A 262 0.34 5.18 -7.30
N TYR A 263 -0.04 6.46 -7.42
CA TYR A 263 0.07 7.27 -8.63
C TYR A 263 0.78 8.59 -8.35
N PRO A 264 2.08 8.59 -7.98
CA PRO A 264 2.75 9.75 -7.39
C PRO A 264 2.90 10.91 -8.37
N ARG A 265 3.20 10.63 -9.65
CA ARG A 265 3.28 11.68 -10.68
C ARG A 265 1.93 12.35 -10.88
N ALA A 266 0.89 11.57 -11.20
CA ALA A 266 -0.45 12.12 -11.42
C ALA A 266 -0.97 12.87 -10.17
N THR A 267 -0.79 12.28 -8.99
CA THR A 267 -1.36 12.80 -7.73
C THR A 267 -0.63 14.03 -7.21
N LEU A 268 0.71 14.01 -7.19
CA LEU A 268 1.52 15.01 -6.48
C LEU A 268 2.16 16.05 -7.40
N GLU A 269 2.45 15.69 -8.65
CA GLU A 269 3.07 16.58 -9.64
C GLU A 269 2.01 17.20 -10.53
N ASP A 270 1.28 16.36 -11.29
CA ASP A 270 0.34 16.84 -12.30
C ASP A 270 -0.98 17.33 -11.69
N ARG A 271 -1.19 17.08 -10.38
CA ARG A 271 -2.45 17.35 -9.66
C ARG A 271 -3.68 16.83 -10.42
N THR A 272 -3.54 15.70 -11.09
CA THR A 272 -4.62 15.06 -11.86
C THR A 272 -5.10 13.81 -11.15
N SER A 273 -6.43 13.63 -11.09
CA SER A 273 -7.06 12.45 -10.52
C SER A 273 -8.07 11.85 -11.48
N LEU A 274 -7.88 10.58 -11.83
CA LEU A 274 -8.82 9.84 -12.65
C LEU A 274 -10.00 9.37 -11.80
N ILE A 275 -11.21 9.66 -12.25
CA ILE A 275 -12.46 9.18 -11.65
C ILE A 275 -12.61 7.70 -12.01
N CYS A 276 -12.73 6.85 -10.99
CA CYS A 276 -12.83 5.40 -11.12
C CYS A 276 -14.22 4.83 -10.84
N THR A 277 -15.17 5.71 -10.50
CA THR A 277 -16.57 5.33 -10.29
C THR A 277 -17.46 6.23 -11.14
N SER A 278 -18.09 5.63 -12.15
CA SER A 278 -18.98 6.29 -13.12
C SER A 278 -20.44 6.40 -12.64
N ARG A 279 -20.70 6.33 -11.33
CA ARG A 279 -22.06 6.47 -10.83
C ARG A 279 -22.38 7.94 -10.63
N ASP A 280 -23.44 8.40 -11.29
CA ASP A 280 -24.11 9.66 -11.00
C ASP A 280 -24.70 9.59 -9.58
N ASP A 281 -23.87 9.91 -8.59
CA ASP A 281 -24.24 9.98 -7.18
C ASP A 281 -23.84 11.37 -6.69
N GLU A 282 -24.83 12.21 -6.38
CA GLU A 282 -24.64 13.57 -5.86
C GLU A 282 -23.77 13.60 -4.59
N VAL A 283 -23.72 12.51 -3.83
CA VAL A 283 -22.83 12.38 -2.66
C VAL A 283 -21.38 12.28 -3.13
N ILE A 284 -21.11 11.54 -4.21
CA ILE A 284 -19.77 11.35 -4.75
C ILE A 284 -19.29 12.62 -5.46
N GLU A 285 -20.14 13.35 -6.18
CA GLU A 285 -19.73 14.63 -6.79
C GLU A 285 -19.27 15.65 -5.74
N ARG A 286 -19.96 15.74 -4.59
CA ARG A 286 -19.49 16.58 -3.46
C ARG A 286 -18.13 16.17 -2.92
N VAL A 287 -17.79 14.88 -3.01
CA VAL A 287 -16.45 14.40 -2.67
C VAL A 287 -15.43 14.89 -3.71
N TYR A 288 -15.78 14.87 -4.99
CA TYR A 288 -14.92 15.39 -6.05
C TYR A 288 -14.70 16.91 -5.93
N ASP A 289 -15.75 17.68 -5.63
CA ASP A 289 -15.66 19.13 -5.41
C ASP A 289 -14.64 19.48 -4.32
N ARG A 290 -14.63 18.73 -3.22
CA ARG A 290 -13.63 18.88 -2.16
C ARG A 290 -12.19 18.72 -2.66
N TYR A 291 -11.94 17.81 -3.60
CA TYR A 291 -10.60 17.63 -4.17
C TYR A 291 -10.30 18.67 -5.26
N ARG A 292 -11.31 19.14 -6.00
CA ARG A 292 -11.18 20.29 -6.93
C ARG A 292 -10.75 21.55 -6.18
N GLU A 293 -11.41 21.85 -5.05
CA GLU A 293 -11.06 22.98 -4.16
C GLU A 293 -9.64 22.90 -3.60
N ARG A 294 -9.11 21.68 -3.44
CA ARG A 294 -7.73 21.45 -2.99
C ARG A 294 -6.71 21.42 -4.13
N GLY A 295 -7.14 21.71 -5.37
CA GLY A 295 -6.27 21.88 -6.53
C GLY A 295 -6.13 20.65 -7.43
N TRP A 296 -6.94 19.60 -7.26
CA TRP A 296 -6.92 18.45 -8.17
C TRP A 296 -7.88 18.63 -9.36
N THR A 297 -7.37 18.40 -10.57
CA THR A 297 -8.18 18.23 -11.77
C THR A 297 -8.75 16.82 -11.80
N MET A 298 -10.08 16.72 -11.70
CA MET A 298 -10.81 15.46 -11.73
C MET A 298 -11.20 15.12 -13.19
N VAL A 299 -10.64 14.05 -13.74
CA VAL A 299 -10.83 13.64 -15.15
C VAL A 299 -11.62 12.33 -15.22
N THR A 300 -12.48 12.19 -16.23
CA THR A 300 -13.36 11.03 -16.38
C THR A 300 -12.82 9.96 -17.32
N SER A 301 -11.84 10.32 -18.15
CA SER A 301 -11.21 9.42 -19.11
C SER A 301 -9.71 9.66 -19.20
N TYR A 302 -8.94 8.61 -19.51
CA TYR A 302 -7.51 8.72 -19.79
C TYR A 302 -7.23 9.62 -20.99
N GLU A 303 -8.10 9.67 -21.99
CA GLU A 303 -7.91 10.49 -23.19
C GLU A 303 -7.84 11.99 -22.86
N GLN A 304 -8.47 12.41 -21.76
CA GLN A 304 -8.41 13.78 -21.25
C GLN A 304 -7.05 14.13 -20.61
N VAL A 305 -6.17 13.15 -20.44
CA VAL A 305 -4.87 13.27 -19.76
C VAL A 305 -3.69 13.32 -20.76
N GLU A 306 -3.90 13.17 -22.08
CA GLU A 306 -2.82 13.21 -23.08
C GLU A 306 -2.77 14.48 -23.97
N PRO A 307 -1.57 14.93 -24.43
CA PRO A 307 -0.31 14.17 -24.51
C PRO A 307 0.79 14.73 -23.59
N LEU A 308 0.82 14.30 -22.32
CA LEU A 308 2.06 14.41 -21.55
C LEU A 308 3.04 13.36 -22.08
N THR A 309 4.27 13.78 -22.40
CA THR A 309 5.35 12.95 -22.98
C THR A 309 5.70 11.70 -22.17
N LEU A 310 5.18 11.57 -20.94
CA LEU A 310 5.22 10.37 -20.11
C LEU A 310 3.86 10.17 -19.43
N PRO A 311 3.13 9.06 -19.68
CA PRO A 311 1.81 8.86 -19.10
C PRO A 311 1.91 8.62 -17.60
N SER A 312 1.32 9.51 -16.80
CA SER A 312 1.40 9.49 -15.34
C SER A 312 0.53 8.40 -14.68
N LEU A 313 -0.47 7.89 -15.41
CA LEU A 313 -1.43 6.89 -14.94
C LEU A 313 -1.18 5.47 -15.50
N GLN A 314 -0.49 5.34 -16.64
CA GLN A 314 -0.05 4.07 -17.23
C GLN A 314 -1.14 3.00 -17.40
N VAL A 315 -2.13 3.31 -18.23
CA VAL A 315 -3.25 2.40 -18.53
C VAL A 315 -2.75 1.15 -19.26
N GLY A 316 -3.31 -0.01 -18.90
CA GLY A 316 -3.04 -1.31 -19.54
C GLY A 316 -1.80 -2.05 -19.02
N LEU A 317 -0.92 -1.40 -18.25
CA LEU A 317 0.28 -2.02 -17.72
C LEU A 317 0.04 -2.67 -16.35
N PRO A 318 0.48 -3.93 -16.12
CA PRO A 318 0.51 -4.51 -14.79
C PRO A 318 1.45 -3.73 -13.86
N ARG A 319 0.98 -3.45 -12.65
CA ARG A 319 1.70 -2.73 -11.60
C ARG A 319 1.82 -3.60 -10.36
N SER A 320 2.90 -3.43 -9.61
CA SER A 320 3.06 -3.93 -8.25
C SER A 320 3.02 -2.76 -7.28
N ILE A 321 2.57 -3.00 -6.05
CA ILE A 321 2.57 -1.99 -4.98
C ILE A 321 3.98 -1.45 -4.65
N GLU A 322 5.01 -2.26 -4.85
CA GLU A 322 6.41 -1.87 -4.64
C GLU A 322 7.15 -1.70 -5.97
N GLY A 323 6.42 -1.64 -7.09
CA GLY A 323 7.01 -1.44 -8.41
C GLY A 323 7.47 0.00 -8.66
N GLY A 324 8.28 0.20 -9.71
CA GLY A 324 8.96 1.47 -10.01
C GLY A 324 8.06 2.70 -10.26
N TYR A 325 6.75 2.52 -10.35
CA TYR A 325 5.78 3.60 -10.57
C TYR A 325 4.99 3.99 -9.31
N THR A 326 5.26 3.35 -8.18
CA THR A 326 4.70 3.68 -6.88
C THR A 326 5.78 4.32 -6.03
N TRP A 327 5.46 5.45 -5.38
CA TRP A 327 6.41 6.04 -4.44
C TRP A 327 6.25 5.37 -3.07
N VAL A 328 7.32 4.74 -2.60
CA VAL A 328 7.37 4.01 -1.35
C VAL A 328 8.27 4.74 -0.36
N ILE A 329 7.74 5.05 0.82
CA ILE A 329 8.51 5.59 1.96
C ILE A 329 8.56 4.50 3.03
N THR A 330 9.77 4.10 3.43
CA THR A 330 9.95 3.19 4.56
C THR A 330 9.74 3.95 5.86
N LEU A 331 8.94 3.39 6.77
CA LEU A 331 8.60 4.02 8.04
C LEU A 331 9.45 3.38 9.16
N PRO A 332 10.01 4.18 10.08
CA PRO A 332 10.72 3.65 11.26
C PRO A 332 9.79 2.76 12.05
N CYS A 333 10.19 1.54 12.37
CA CYS A 333 9.36 0.58 13.11
C CYS A 333 10.22 -0.06 14.20
N ASP A 334 10.40 0.67 15.30
CA ASP A 334 11.27 0.25 16.41
C ASP A 334 10.73 -0.98 17.17
N PHE A 335 9.52 -1.43 16.81
CA PHE A 335 8.82 -2.58 17.38
C PHE A 335 8.89 -3.82 16.49
N TYR A 336 9.77 -3.89 15.47
CA TYR A 336 9.93 -5.11 14.64
C TYR A 336 10.14 -6.38 15.48
N ASN A 337 10.93 -6.29 16.55
CA ASN A 337 11.19 -7.41 17.46
C ASN A 337 9.95 -7.85 18.25
N LEU A 338 8.89 -7.05 18.25
CA LEU A 338 7.63 -7.32 18.94
C LEU A 338 6.54 -7.83 17.98
N ILE A 339 6.79 -7.87 16.67
CA ILE A 339 5.79 -8.36 15.71
C ILE A 339 5.56 -9.85 15.96
N LEU A 340 4.41 -10.15 16.54
CA LEU A 340 3.99 -11.51 16.84
C LEU A 340 3.44 -12.18 15.57
N PRO A 341 3.68 -13.48 15.40
CA PRO A 341 3.04 -14.22 14.33
C PRO A 341 1.52 -14.27 14.56
N VAL A 342 0.76 -14.40 13.48
CA VAL A 342 -0.70 -14.54 13.52
C VAL A 342 -1.13 -15.68 14.44
N THR A 343 -0.37 -16.78 14.43
CA THR A 343 -0.50 -17.91 15.35
C THR A 343 0.88 -18.34 15.84
N PRO A 344 1.00 -19.03 17.00
CA PRO A 344 2.29 -19.51 17.50
C PRO A 344 3.08 -20.41 16.54
N ARG A 345 2.42 -21.01 15.54
CA ARG A 345 3.05 -21.90 14.54
C ARG A 345 3.45 -21.19 13.25
N SER A 346 2.96 -19.96 13.04
CA SER A 346 3.23 -19.19 11.83
C SER A 346 4.53 -18.40 11.98
N THR A 347 5.15 -18.03 10.85
CA THR A 347 6.27 -17.08 10.86
C THR A 347 5.71 -15.66 10.99
N PRO A 348 6.32 -14.79 11.82
CA PRO A 348 5.96 -13.37 11.85
C PRO A 348 6.12 -12.72 10.49
N LEU A 349 5.23 -11.77 10.17
CA LEU A 349 5.36 -11.01 8.94
C LEU A 349 6.47 -9.97 9.06
N THR A 350 7.34 -9.89 8.07
CA THR A 350 8.41 -8.88 8.01
C THR A 350 8.01 -7.65 7.19
N SER A 351 6.88 -7.71 6.50
CA SER A 351 6.28 -6.60 5.75
C SER A 351 4.77 -6.76 5.75
N ASP A 352 4.04 -5.66 5.57
CA ASP A 352 2.59 -5.72 5.45
C ASP A 352 2.15 -6.65 4.28
N PRO A 353 1.07 -7.45 4.43
CA PRO A 353 0.55 -8.31 3.36
C PRO A 353 0.34 -7.60 2.03
N VAL A 354 0.04 -6.30 2.03
CA VAL A 354 -0.14 -5.55 0.79
C VAL A 354 1.10 -5.55 -0.09
N SER A 355 2.30 -5.67 0.47
CA SER A 355 3.58 -5.72 -0.26
C SER A 355 3.63 -6.79 -1.35
N ALA A 356 2.81 -7.84 -1.23
CA ALA A 356 2.67 -8.90 -2.23
C ALA A 356 1.46 -8.70 -3.16
N SER A 357 1.21 -7.46 -3.59
CA SER A 357 0.04 -7.12 -4.41
C SER A 357 0.39 -6.55 -5.78
N SER A 358 -0.52 -6.80 -6.72
CA SER A 358 -0.46 -6.26 -8.08
C SER A 358 -1.85 -5.98 -8.65
N TRP A 359 -1.94 -5.05 -9.60
CA TRP A 359 -3.18 -4.71 -10.32
C TRP A 359 -2.86 -4.14 -11.70
N THR A 360 -3.87 -3.80 -12.47
CA THR A 360 -3.73 -3.11 -13.77
C THR A 360 -4.78 -2.03 -13.83
N LEU A 361 -4.39 -0.77 -14.08
CA LEU A 361 -5.37 0.28 -14.43
C LEU A 361 -5.87 0.00 -15.84
N VAL A 362 -7.18 -0.08 -16.03
CA VAL A 362 -7.81 -0.28 -17.33
C VAL A 362 -8.93 0.73 -17.49
N GLU A 363 -9.31 0.99 -18.74
CA GLU A 363 -10.50 1.77 -19.08
C GLU A 363 -11.32 0.98 -20.09
N ASN A 364 -12.63 0.93 -19.90
CA ASN A 364 -13.55 0.36 -20.86
C ASN A 364 -14.78 1.26 -21.01
N ASN A 365 -15.47 1.16 -22.15
CA ASN A 365 -16.56 2.06 -22.51
C ASN A 365 -17.76 1.99 -21.55
N GLU A 366 -17.94 0.90 -20.81
CA GLU A 366 -19.11 0.67 -19.93
C GLU A 366 -18.86 1.07 -18.47
N ALA A 367 -17.67 0.79 -17.92
CA ALA A 367 -17.37 0.99 -16.50
C ALA A 367 -16.41 2.16 -16.25
N GLY A 368 -15.90 2.78 -17.31
CA GLY A 368 -14.87 3.82 -17.23
C GLY A 368 -13.54 3.28 -16.67
N PRO A 369 -12.66 4.18 -16.25
CA PRO A 369 -11.39 3.80 -15.64
C PRO A 369 -11.57 3.02 -14.34
N HIS A 370 -10.81 1.94 -14.14
CA HIS A 370 -10.84 1.18 -12.88
C HIS A 370 -9.61 0.28 -12.70
N MET A 371 -9.38 -0.17 -11.47
CA MET A 371 -8.32 -1.12 -11.16
C MET A 371 -8.81 -2.55 -11.39
N LYS A 372 -8.20 -3.25 -12.36
CA LYS A 372 -8.46 -4.65 -12.65
C LYS A 372 -7.54 -5.56 -11.85
N PHE A 373 -8.12 -6.34 -10.95
CA PHE A 373 -7.42 -7.29 -10.10
C PHE A 373 -8.33 -8.46 -9.70
N GLY A 374 -7.75 -9.48 -9.07
CA GLY A 374 -8.46 -10.60 -8.49
C GLY A 374 -7.90 -10.94 -7.11
N ASN A 375 -8.79 -11.32 -6.20
CA ASN A 375 -8.39 -11.80 -4.89
C ASN A 375 -7.90 -13.25 -4.97
N ILE A 376 -6.80 -13.50 -4.26
CA ILE A 376 -6.28 -14.82 -3.97
C ILE A 376 -6.55 -15.10 -2.49
N THR A 377 -7.22 -16.22 -2.24
CA THR A 377 -7.45 -16.76 -0.89
C THR A 377 -7.07 -18.23 -0.92
N HIS A 378 -6.57 -18.74 0.19
CA HIS A 378 -6.21 -20.14 0.34
C HIS A 378 -6.29 -20.54 1.81
N PRO A 379 -6.67 -21.78 2.17
CA PRO A 379 -6.76 -22.19 3.58
C PRO A 379 -5.48 -22.03 4.40
N GLN A 380 -4.31 -21.95 3.74
CA GLN A 380 -3.01 -21.73 4.39
C GLN A 380 -2.58 -20.26 4.45
N LEU A 381 -3.36 -19.35 3.88
CA LEU A 381 -3.12 -17.92 3.98
C LEU A 381 -4.13 -17.33 4.97
N PHE A 382 -3.63 -16.56 5.92
CA PHE A 382 -4.49 -15.81 6.83
C PHE A 382 -5.09 -14.60 6.13
N TYR A 383 -4.30 -13.92 5.30
CA TYR A 383 -4.74 -12.74 4.56
C TYR A 383 -5.17 -13.07 3.13
N ALA A 384 -6.06 -12.25 2.58
CA ALA A 384 -6.40 -12.25 1.17
C ALA A 384 -5.48 -11.27 0.41
N TYR A 385 -4.93 -11.73 -0.72
CA TYR A 385 -3.99 -10.96 -1.52
C TYR A 385 -4.63 -10.47 -2.82
N VAL A 386 -4.31 -9.25 -3.24
CA VAL A 386 -4.83 -8.66 -4.47
C VAL A 386 -3.79 -8.78 -5.57
N LEU A 387 -4.10 -9.54 -6.63
CA LEU A 387 -3.19 -9.74 -7.75
C LEU A 387 -3.80 -9.31 -9.08
N SER A 388 -2.97 -8.84 -10.01
CA SER A 388 -3.40 -8.54 -11.37
C SER A 388 -3.99 -9.80 -12.01
N THR A 389 -5.12 -9.63 -12.72
CA THR A 389 -5.80 -10.75 -13.40
C THR A 389 -5.07 -11.24 -14.64
N THR A 390 -4.01 -10.55 -15.05
CA THR A 390 -3.19 -10.99 -16.17
C THR A 390 -2.64 -12.39 -15.90
N ARG A 391 -2.72 -13.27 -16.91
CA ARG A 391 -2.25 -14.66 -16.80
C ARG A 391 -0.79 -14.74 -16.34
N VAL A 392 0.01 -13.74 -16.76
CA VAL A 392 1.43 -13.58 -16.42
C VAL A 392 1.65 -13.44 -14.92
N MET A 393 0.76 -12.75 -14.19
CA MET A 393 0.87 -12.53 -12.74
C MET A 393 0.16 -13.62 -11.93
N ARG A 394 -1.05 -14.00 -12.36
CA ARG A 394 -1.94 -14.84 -11.55
C ARG A 394 -1.54 -16.32 -11.54
N LEU A 395 -1.14 -16.89 -12.68
CA LEU A 395 -0.84 -18.32 -12.77
C LEU A 395 0.38 -18.72 -11.92
N PRO A 396 1.49 -17.95 -11.92
CA PRO A 396 2.63 -18.27 -11.07
C PRO A 396 2.30 -18.19 -9.58
N ALA A 397 1.51 -17.20 -9.15
CA ALA A 397 1.04 -17.13 -7.75
C ALA A 397 0.19 -18.36 -7.35
N MET A 398 -0.71 -18.81 -8.23
CA MET A 398 -1.50 -20.02 -7.97
C MET A 398 -0.62 -21.27 -7.91
N ARG A 399 0.36 -21.40 -8.81
CA ARG A 399 1.33 -22.52 -8.77
C ARG A 399 2.17 -22.50 -7.50
N LEU A 400 2.61 -21.32 -7.09
CA LEU A 400 3.35 -21.11 -5.85
C LEU A 400 2.55 -21.64 -4.65
N LEU A 401 1.26 -21.28 -4.58
CA LEU A 401 0.37 -21.75 -3.52
C LEU A 401 0.13 -23.26 -3.58
N MET A 402 -0.06 -23.85 -4.77
CA MET A 402 -0.18 -25.30 -4.91
C MET A 402 1.10 -26.04 -4.48
N GLU A 403 2.28 -25.52 -4.81
CA GLU A 403 3.56 -26.07 -4.36
C GLU A 403 3.74 -25.95 -2.85
N MET A 404 3.30 -24.85 -2.25
CA MET A 404 3.34 -24.66 -0.79
C MET A 404 2.35 -25.62 -0.09
N ALA A 405 1.16 -25.81 -0.66
CA ALA A 405 0.12 -26.69 -0.12
C ALA A 405 0.51 -28.16 -0.16
N SER A 406 1.06 -28.63 -1.29
CA SER A 406 1.51 -30.02 -1.44
C SER A 406 2.66 -30.41 -0.49
N ARG A 407 3.47 -29.44 -0.06
CA ARG A 407 4.63 -29.68 0.82
C ARG A 407 4.31 -29.65 2.30
N ALA A 408 3.14 -29.13 2.69
CA ALA A 408 2.76 -28.97 4.09
C ALA A 408 2.10 -30.22 4.71
N ASN A 409 2.06 -31.37 4.03
CA ASN A 409 1.29 -32.57 4.43
C ASN A 409 -0.15 -32.20 4.84
N PHE A 410 -0.83 -31.45 3.98
CA PHE A 410 -2.13 -30.90 4.28
C PHE A 410 -3.22 -31.99 4.26
N HIS A 411 -3.77 -32.29 5.44
CA HIS A 411 -5.07 -32.94 5.59
C HIS A 411 -6.06 -31.90 6.11
N PRO A 412 -7.14 -31.56 5.39
CA PRO A 412 -8.12 -30.60 5.88
C PRO A 412 -8.78 -31.16 7.15
N PRO A 413 -8.60 -30.53 8.33
CA PRO A 413 -9.26 -30.99 9.54
C PRO A 413 -10.75 -30.64 9.48
N ARG A 414 -11.60 -31.51 10.04
CA ARG A 414 -13.07 -31.30 10.10
C ARG A 414 -13.48 -30.10 10.99
N GLN A 415 -12.57 -29.55 11.79
CA GLN A 415 -12.78 -28.35 12.61
C GLN A 415 -11.53 -27.45 12.56
N PHE A 416 -11.67 -26.23 12.05
CA PHE A 416 -10.61 -25.22 12.03
C PHE A 416 -10.50 -24.57 13.41
N SER A 417 -9.49 -24.95 14.20
CA SER A 417 -8.99 -24.06 15.25
C SER A 417 -8.00 -23.09 14.61
N VAL A 418 -8.40 -21.82 14.46
CA VAL A 418 -7.57 -20.74 13.89
C VAL A 418 -6.25 -20.61 14.66
N GLU A 419 -6.27 -20.83 15.97
CA GLU A 419 -5.14 -20.63 16.88
C GLU A 419 -4.00 -21.64 16.68
N ASN A 420 -4.30 -22.84 16.19
CA ASN A 420 -3.33 -23.92 15.98
C ASN A 420 -2.92 -24.12 14.52
N HIS A 421 -3.39 -23.25 13.62
CA HIS A 421 -3.08 -23.33 12.20
C HIS A 421 -1.72 -22.71 11.89
N GLN A 422 -0.95 -23.32 10.98
CA GLN A 422 0.30 -22.74 10.49
C GLN A 422 0.04 -22.05 9.15
N TYR A 423 0.03 -20.73 9.17
CA TYR A 423 -0.13 -19.91 7.99
C TYR A 423 1.22 -19.67 7.30
N VAL A 424 1.18 -19.53 5.98
CA VAL A 424 2.37 -19.39 5.12
C VAL A 424 2.47 -18.03 4.44
N ASP A 425 1.79 -17.02 4.98
CA ASP A 425 1.76 -15.64 4.46
C ASP A 425 3.15 -15.04 4.24
N GLU A 426 4.03 -15.06 5.25
CA GLU A 426 5.40 -14.52 5.13
C GLU A 426 6.15 -15.15 3.95
N ARG A 427 6.00 -16.48 3.80
CA ARG A 427 6.65 -17.23 2.73
C ARG A 427 6.07 -16.87 1.36
N PHE A 428 4.76 -16.70 1.28
CA PHE A 428 4.08 -16.27 0.06
C PHE A 428 4.54 -14.86 -0.34
N ILE A 429 4.59 -13.93 0.62
CA ILE A 429 5.01 -12.54 0.41
C ILE A 429 6.43 -12.49 -0.16
N GLN A 430 7.39 -13.17 0.47
CA GLN A 430 8.78 -13.20 0.01
C GLN A 430 8.89 -13.69 -1.45
N LEU A 431 8.30 -14.85 -1.75
CA LEU A 431 8.44 -15.49 -3.06
C LEU A 431 7.70 -14.71 -4.15
N TYR A 432 6.54 -14.13 -3.83
CA TYR A 432 5.79 -13.34 -4.81
C TYR A 432 6.45 -11.98 -5.07
N ARG A 433 7.04 -11.33 -4.05
CA ARG A 433 7.84 -10.10 -4.25
C ARG A 433 9.06 -10.36 -5.14
N GLU A 434 9.80 -11.45 -4.89
CA GLU A 434 10.91 -11.87 -5.77
C GLU A 434 10.45 -12.08 -7.21
N PHE A 435 9.31 -12.76 -7.39
CA PHE A 435 8.70 -12.96 -8.70
C PHE A 435 8.32 -11.65 -9.39
N LEU A 436 7.70 -10.72 -8.66
CA LEU A 436 7.33 -9.39 -9.17
C LEU A 436 8.55 -8.59 -9.61
N ASN A 437 9.63 -8.57 -8.81
CA ASN A 437 10.87 -7.86 -9.14
C ASN A 437 11.53 -8.36 -10.42
N ILE A 438 11.30 -9.61 -10.82
CA ILE A 438 11.84 -10.16 -12.07
C ILE A 438 10.99 -9.76 -13.28
N ILE A 439 9.67 -9.64 -13.12
CA ILE A 439 8.73 -9.38 -14.22
C ILE A 439 8.48 -7.88 -14.44
N LEU A 440 8.36 -7.13 -13.34
CA LEU A 440 8.11 -5.70 -13.30
C LEU A 440 9.30 -4.98 -12.65
N PRO A 441 10.46 -4.94 -13.33
CA PRO A 441 11.63 -4.24 -12.82
C PRO A 441 11.40 -2.72 -12.71
#